data_AF-A0AAW5EG70-F1
#
_entry.id   AF-A0AAW5EG70-F1
#
_cell.length_a   1.000
_cell.length_b   1.000
_cell.length_c   1.000
_cell.angle_alpha   90.00
_cell.angle_beta   90.00
_cell.angle_gamma   90.00
#
_symmetry.space_group_name_H-M   'P 1'
#
loop_
_entity.id
_entity.type
_entity.pdbx_description
1 polymer ?
#
loop_
_entity_poly.entity_id
_entity_poly.type
_entity_poly.pdbx_seq_one_letter_code
_entity_poly.pdbx_strand_id
1 'polypeptide(L)'
;LKKIDIFENLNKARLYYETTSWMQIALEFIKFIHSKHHLSDEVKQHFLPVVCNKALTLQKFDKDPLYLKKYAKNLKIYIQNQPLGAVSRVKEYLSYKIAKEISRKKGIMKLTLAFSVVKVSVQHQKEVRRYKKDIKRDVLNKRLPLEFYKDYQRALSLRNQRLIQMLYNASLKLKG
;
A
#
# COMPACT_ATOMS: atom_id res chain seq x y z
N LEU A 1 10.23 18.72 -31.09
CA LEU A 1 10.77 17.78 -30.07
C LEU A 1 9.84 16.58 -29.93
N LYS A 2 10.29 15.37 -30.32
CA LYS A 2 9.58 14.13 -29.98
C LYS A 2 9.58 13.99 -28.46
N LYS A 3 8.40 13.95 -27.83
CA LYS A 3 8.26 13.53 -26.44
C LYS A 3 8.87 12.13 -26.36
N ILE A 4 10.04 11.99 -25.77
CA ILE A 4 10.57 10.68 -25.42
C ILE A 4 9.63 10.21 -24.32
N ASP A 5 8.60 9.45 -24.70
CA ASP A 5 7.70 8.86 -23.72
C ASP A 5 8.45 7.69 -23.07
N ILE A 6 9.28 8.04 -22.09
CA ILE A 6 10.14 7.09 -21.36
C ILE A 6 9.28 5.96 -20.78
N PHE A 7 8.03 6.28 -20.46
CA PHE A 7 7.04 5.33 -20.00
C PHE A 7 5.92 5.21 -21.05
N GLU A 8 5.89 4.09 -21.77
CA GLU A 8 4.88 3.72 -22.80
C GLU A 8 3.41 3.77 -22.34
N ASN A 9 3.15 4.15 -21.08
CA ASN A 9 1.85 4.17 -20.46
C ASN A 9 1.72 5.40 -19.54
N LEU A 10 0.72 6.25 -19.81
CA LEU A 10 0.42 7.46 -19.04
C LEU A 10 0.20 7.19 -17.55
N ASN A 11 -0.42 6.05 -17.18
CA ASN A 11 -0.57 5.67 -15.77
C ASN A 11 0.78 5.30 -15.14
N LYS A 12 1.68 4.64 -15.87
CA LYS A 12 3.03 4.31 -15.39
C LYS A 12 3.86 5.59 -15.22
N ALA A 13 3.77 6.53 -16.17
CA ALA A 13 4.39 7.84 -16.05
C ALA A 13 3.88 8.60 -14.82
N ARG A 14 2.56 8.71 -14.65
CA ARG A 14 1.94 9.40 -13.51
C ARG A 14 2.40 8.81 -12.17
N LEU A 15 2.34 7.48 -12.02
CA LEU A 15 2.77 6.81 -10.80
C LEU A 15 4.27 7.00 -10.54
N TYR A 16 5.10 7.01 -11.58
CA TYR A 16 6.52 7.31 -11.45
C TYR A 16 6.74 8.71 -10.88
N TYR A 17 6.15 9.74 -11.50
CA TYR A 17 6.33 11.13 -11.07
C TYR A 17 5.74 11.42 -9.67
N GLU A 18 4.62 10.80 -9.33
CA GLU A 18 4.08 10.84 -7.96
C GLU A 18 5.10 10.26 -6.98
N THR A 19 5.68 9.10 -7.30
CA THR A 19 6.63 8.43 -6.43
C THR A 19 7.96 9.19 -6.31
N THR A 20 8.43 9.83 -7.38
CA THR A 20 9.61 10.69 -7.32
C THR A 20 9.36 11.95 -6.50
N SER A 21 8.15 12.50 -6.53
CA SER A 21 7.76 13.61 -5.66
C SER A 21 7.85 13.20 -4.19
N TRP A 22 7.35 12.00 -3.83
CA TRP A 22 7.54 11.46 -2.48
C TRP A 22 9.01 11.29 -2.10
N MET A 23 9.87 10.87 -3.02
CA MET A 23 11.30 10.77 -2.77
C MET A 23 11.93 12.14 -2.49
N GLN A 24 11.58 13.17 -3.27
CA GLN A 24 12.07 14.52 -3.05
C GLN A 24 11.61 15.06 -1.69
N ILE A 25 10.34 14.87 -1.33
CA ILE A 25 9.81 15.25 -0.01
C ILE A 25 10.56 14.52 1.11
N ALA A 26 10.87 13.22 0.94
CA ALA A 26 11.64 12.47 1.92
C ALA A 26 13.02 13.08 2.15
N LEU A 27 13.70 13.47 1.07
CA LEU A 27 15.02 14.10 1.13
C LEU A 27 14.97 15.47 1.80
N GLU A 28 13.96 16.28 1.51
CA GLU A 28 13.77 17.58 2.19
C GLU A 28 13.44 17.40 3.66
N PHE A 29 12.65 16.39 4.04
CA PHE A 29 12.40 16.09 5.45
C PHE A 29 13.68 15.66 6.16
N ILE A 30 14.53 14.87 5.51
CA ILE A 30 15.84 14.49 6.06
C ILE A 30 16.72 15.73 6.29
N LYS A 31 16.74 16.69 5.35
CA LYS A 31 17.45 17.97 5.55
C LYS A 31 16.84 18.76 6.72
N PHE A 32 15.51 18.84 6.77
CA PHE A 32 14.78 19.56 7.80
C PHE A 32 15.10 19.03 9.19
N ILE A 33 15.09 17.71 9.41
CA ILE A 33 15.38 17.16 10.75
C ILE A 33 16.83 17.41 11.21
N HIS A 34 17.76 17.60 10.28
CA HIS A 34 19.14 17.94 10.60
C HIS A 34 19.35 19.44 10.89
N SER A 35 18.38 20.29 10.53
CA SER A 35 18.42 21.72 10.86
C SER A 35 18.20 22.02 12.35
N LYS A 36 17.84 21.01 13.16
CA LYS A 36 17.54 21.13 14.60
C LYS A 36 16.41 22.11 14.91
N HIS A 37 15.49 22.32 13.97
CA HIS A 37 14.23 23.03 14.21
C HIS A 37 13.43 22.35 15.33
N HIS A 38 12.64 23.10 16.10
CA HIS A 38 11.87 22.55 17.23
C HIS A 38 10.91 21.41 16.84
N LEU A 39 10.38 21.42 15.61
CA LEU A 39 9.53 20.35 15.06
C LEU A 39 10.32 19.16 14.48
N SER A 40 11.66 19.16 14.54
CA SER A 40 12.47 18.11 13.91
C SER A 40 12.14 16.73 14.44
N ASP A 41 11.95 16.60 15.76
CA ASP A 41 11.65 15.32 16.37
C ASP A 41 10.25 14.83 15.99
N GLU A 42 9.25 15.71 15.95
CA GLU A 42 7.90 15.38 15.51
C GLU A 42 7.87 14.93 14.04
N VAL A 43 8.57 15.67 13.16
CA VAL A 43 8.71 15.31 11.74
C VAL A 43 9.41 13.96 11.59
N LYS A 44 10.49 13.74 12.33
CA LYS A 44 11.26 12.49 12.31
C LYS A 44 10.44 11.30 12.81
N GLN A 45 9.62 11.48 13.84
CA GLN A 45 8.85 10.40 14.45
C GLN A 45 7.57 10.07 13.69
N HIS A 46 6.80 11.07 13.27
CA HIS A 46 5.44 10.86 12.78
C HIS A 46 5.32 10.89 11.25
N PHE A 47 6.12 11.69 10.56
CA PHE A 47 5.93 11.97 9.14
C PHE A 47 7.00 11.34 8.26
N LEU A 48 8.27 11.46 8.63
CA LEU A 48 9.39 10.97 7.84
C LEU A 48 9.29 9.47 7.51
N PRO A 49 8.91 8.57 8.44
CA PRO A 49 8.78 7.15 8.12
C PRO A 49 7.72 6.89 7.04
N VAL A 50 6.61 7.64 7.08
CA VAL A 50 5.50 7.53 6.13
C VAL A 50 5.91 7.97 4.73
N VAL A 51 6.55 9.13 4.65
CA VAL A 51 7.05 9.69 3.38
C VAL A 51 8.13 8.75 2.80
N CYS A 52 9.05 8.25 3.63
CA CYS A 52 10.04 7.26 3.22
C CYS A 52 9.39 5.99 2.66
N ASN A 53 8.34 5.47 3.31
CA ASN A 53 7.60 4.32 2.81
C ASN A 53 7.00 4.57 1.43
N LYS A 54 6.38 5.72 1.19
CA LYS A 54 5.84 6.07 -0.14
C LYS A 54 6.97 6.20 -1.17
N ALA A 55 8.03 6.92 -0.84
CA ALA A 55 9.20 7.12 -1.70
C ALA A 55 9.90 5.80 -2.12
N LEU A 56 9.99 4.83 -1.21
CA LEU A 56 10.60 3.52 -1.50
C LEU A 56 9.86 2.71 -2.57
N THR A 57 8.63 3.10 -2.93
CA THR A 57 7.90 2.53 -4.07
C THR A 57 8.66 2.75 -5.38
N LEU A 58 9.56 3.73 -5.46
CA LEU A 58 10.38 4.03 -6.64
C LEU A 58 11.22 2.83 -7.07
N GLN A 59 11.61 1.97 -6.12
CA GLN A 59 12.38 0.76 -6.38
C GLN A 59 11.66 -0.23 -7.30
N LYS A 60 10.33 -0.10 -7.49
CA LYS A 60 9.51 -1.00 -8.30
C LYS A 60 9.42 -0.61 -9.77
N PHE A 61 9.92 0.55 -10.15
CA PHE A 61 9.97 0.96 -11.55
C PHE A 61 11.22 0.41 -12.20
N ASP A 62 11.15 0.01 -13.46
CA ASP A 62 12.35 -0.46 -14.20
C ASP A 62 13.25 0.73 -14.53
N LYS A 63 12.66 1.75 -15.15
CA LYS A 63 13.33 2.99 -15.56
C LYS A 63 13.34 4.02 -14.42
N ASP A 64 14.43 4.77 -14.29
CA ASP A 64 14.58 5.86 -13.33
C ASP A 64 15.28 7.07 -13.97
N PRO A 65 14.60 7.82 -14.86
CA PRO A 65 15.20 8.95 -15.56
C PRO A 65 15.71 10.08 -14.65
N LEU A 66 15.22 10.19 -13.42
CA LEU A 66 15.68 11.18 -12.44
C LEU A 66 16.82 10.67 -11.54
N TYR A 67 17.26 9.42 -11.71
CA TYR A 67 18.36 8.80 -10.96
C TYR A 67 18.22 8.91 -9.43
N LEU A 68 16.98 8.87 -8.92
CA LEU A 68 16.66 9.07 -7.51
C LEU A 68 16.70 7.77 -6.69
N LYS A 69 16.70 6.59 -7.32
CA LYS A 69 16.76 5.29 -6.62
C LYS A 69 18.01 5.13 -5.76
N LYS A 70 19.10 5.82 -6.09
CA LYS A 70 20.37 5.78 -5.33
C LYS A 70 20.18 6.15 -3.85
N TYR A 71 19.18 6.98 -3.52
CA TYR A 71 18.90 7.41 -2.15
C TYR A 71 18.13 6.39 -1.32
N ALA A 72 17.57 5.33 -1.92
CA ALA A 72 16.66 4.42 -1.24
C ALA A 72 17.29 3.69 -0.04
N LYS A 73 18.62 3.45 -0.05
CA LYS A 73 19.32 2.84 1.10
C LYS A 73 19.22 3.73 2.35
N ASN A 74 19.35 5.05 2.18
CA ASN A 74 19.30 6.01 3.27
C ASN A 74 17.90 6.11 3.87
N LEU A 75 16.85 5.99 3.04
CA LEU A 75 15.46 6.04 3.49
C LEU A 75 15.07 4.85 4.38
N LYS A 76 15.64 3.65 4.12
CA LYS A 76 15.28 2.43 4.86
C LYS A 76 15.55 2.52 6.36
N ILE A 77 16.48 3.38 6.78
CA ILE A 77 16.82 3.58 8.19
C ILE A 77 15.64 4.19 8.95
N TYR A 78 14.91 5.11 8.32
CA TYR A 78 13.81 5.85 8.95
C TYR A 78 12.51 5.04 9.09
N ILE A 79 12.40 3.86 8.47
CA ILE A 79 11.21 2.99 8.58
C ILE A 79 11.40 1.82 9.54
N GLN A 80 12.61 1.64 10.10
CA GLN A 80 12.93 0.42 10.86
C GLN A 80 12.09 0.24 12.12
N ASN A 81 11.72 1.35 12.75
CA ASN A 81 10.98 1.40 14.02
C ASN A 81 9.46 1.43 13.82
N GLN A 82 8.96 1.42 12.58
CA GLN A 82 7.53 1.35 12.32
C GLN A 82 6.97 -0.03 12.70
N PRO A 83 5.71 -0.11 13.14
CA PRO A 83 5.06 -1.37 13.45
C PRO A 83 4.91 -2.26 12.21
N LEU A 84 4.78 -3.57 12.42
CA LEU A 84 4.37 -4.51 11.38
C LEU A 84 2.84 -4.61 11.34
N GLY A 85 2.27 -4.80 10.15
CA GLY A 85 0.84 -5.06 10.05
C GLY A 85 0.21 -4.82 8.68
N ALA A 86 0.86 -4.11 7.75
CA ALA A 86 0.27 -3.81 6.46
C ALA A 86 -0.05 -5.07 5.64
N VAL A 87 0.80 -6.11 5.71
CA VAL A 87 0.53 -7.38 5.02
C VAL A 87 -0.69 -8.08 5.62
N SER A 88 -0.80 -8.10 6.95
CA SER A 88 -1.98 -8.67 7.64
C SER A 88 -3.24 -7.94 7.20
N ARG A 89 -3.20 -6.60 7.19
CA ARG A 89 -4.31 -5.76 6.75
C ARG A 89 -4.73 -6.03 5.30
N VAL A 90 -3.78 -6.17 4.37
CA VAL A 90 -4.10 -6.51 2.97
C VAL A 90 -4.74 -7.90 2.88
N LYS A 91 -4.30 -8.86 3.70
CA LYS A 91 -4.91 -10.21 3.75
C LYS A 91 -6.35 -10.21 4.23
N GLU A 92 -6.75 -9.19 4.99
CA GLU A 92 -8.13 -9.03 5.44
C GLU A 92 -9.06 -8.44 4.38
N TYR A 93 -8.53 -7.88 3.29
CA TYR A 93 -9.35 -7.32 2.21
C TYR A 93 -10.19 -8.42 1.55
N LEU A 94 -11.43 -8.09 1.21
CA LEU A 94 -12.34 -9.02 0.55
C LEU A 94 -11.74 -9.57 -0.75
N SER A 95 -11.13 -8.70 -1.57
CA SER A 95 -10.47 -9.09 -2.81
C SER A 95 -9.38 -10.13 -2.59
N TYR A 96 -8.58 -9.99 -1.52
CA TYR A 96 -7.58 -10.97 -1.13
C TYR A 96 -8.22 -12.30 -0.71
N LYS A 97 -9.23 -12.25 0.18
CA LYS A 97 -9.90 -13.46 0.67
C LYS A 97 -10.54 -14.25 -0.48
N ILE A 98 -11.23 -13.56 -1.39
CA ILE A 98 -11.82 -14.16 -2.60
C ILE A 98 -10.73 -14.74 -3.52
N ALA A 99 -9.67 -13.97 -3.82
CA ALA A 99 -8.57 -14.46 -4.66
C ALA A 99 -7.92 -15.72 -4.09
N LYS A 100 -7.76 -15.78 -2.76
CA LYS A 100 -7.22 -16.94 -2.06
C LYS A 100 -8.13 -18.16 -2.20
N GLU A 101 -9.44 -17.99 -2.06
CA GLU A 101 -10.40 -19.09 -2.25
C GLU A 101 -10.45 -19.59 -3.69
N ILE A 102 -10.44 -18.68 -4.68
CA ILE A 102 -10.34 -19.03 -6.10
C ILE A 102 -9.07 -19.84 -6.38
N SER A 103 -7.93 -19.40 -5.84
CA SER A 103 -6.63 -20.05 -6.07
C SER A 103 -6.54 -21.45 -5.45
N ARG A 104 -7.27 -21.69 -4.35
CA ARG A 104 -7.31 -22.98 -3.65
C ARG A 104 -8.15 -24.02 -4.36
N LYS A 105 -9.23 -23.61 -5.04
CA LYS A 105 -10.19 -24.53 -5.66
C LYS A 105 -9.78 -24.87 -7.09
N LYS A 106 -9.46 -26.15 -7.32
CA LYS A 106 -9.10 -26.70 -8.64
C LYS A 106 -10.01 -27.87 -9.00
N GLY A 107 -10.08 -28.18 -10.30
CA GLY A 107 -10.91 -29.28 -10.82
C GLY A 107 -12.37 -29.19 -10.37
N ILE A 108 -12.92 -30.32 -9.89
CA ILE A 108 -14.32 -30.48 -9.46
C ILE A 108 -14.69 -29.52 -8.31
N MET A 109 -13.72 -29.13 -7.46
CA MET A 109 -13.99 -28.19 -6.37
C MET A 109 -14.43 -26.80 -6.86
N LYS A 110 -14.17 -26.43 -8.13
CA LYS A 110 -14.64 -25.16 -8.70
C LYS A 110 -16.17 -25.05 -8.73
N LEU A 111 -16.90 -26.17 -8.77
CA LEU A 111 -18.37 -26.15 -8.76
C LEU A 111 -18.93 -25.51 -7.48
N THR A 112 -18.20 -25.64 -6.36
CA THR A 112 -18.58 -25.04 -5.06
C THR A 112 -17.95 -23.65 -4.85
N LEU A 113 -17.35 -23.04 -5.88
CA LEU A 113 -16.66 -21.76 -5.77
C LEU A 113 -17.62 -20.62 -5.48
N ALA A 114 -18.76 -20.57 -6.19
CA ALA A 114 -19.77 -19.53 -6.00
C ALA A 114 -20.24 -19.49 -4.53
N PHE A 115 -20.58 -20.65 -3.97
CA PHE A 115 -20.97 -20.77 -2.56
C PHE A 115 -19.86 -20.31 -1.59
N SER A 116 -18.61 -20.70 -1.84
CA SER A 116 -17.47 -20.24 -1.03
C SER A 116 -17.26 -18.73 -1.09
N VAL A 117 -17.39 -18.12 -2.27
CA VAL A 117 -17.27 -16.67 -2.45
C VAL A 117 -18.38 -15.94 -1.68
N VAL A 118 -19.63 -16.42 -1.76
CA VAL A 118 -20.75 -15.87 -0.99
C VAL A 118 -20.48 -15.98 0.51
N LYS A 119 -20.08 -17.17 1.00
CA LYS A 119 -19.76 -17.41 2.41
C LYS A 119 -18.68 -16.46 2.92
N VAL A 120 -17.58 -16.32 2.19
CA VAL A 120 -16.48 -15.40 2.54
C VAL A 120 -16.94 -13.94 2.55
N SER A 121 -17.77 -13.56 1.58
CA SER A 121 -18.30 -12.19 1.48
C SER A 121 -19.20 -11.84 2.66
N VAL A 122 -20.13 -12.74 3.05
CA VAL A 122 -20.99 -12.56 4.22
C VAL A 122 -20.17 -12.47 5.50
N GLN A 123 -19.19 -13.36 5.68
CA GLN A 123 -18.31 -13.32 6.85
C GLN A 123 -17.52 -12.01 6.93
N HIS A 124 -16.97 -11.55 5.81
CA HIS A 124 -16.26 -10.27 5.74
C HIS A 124 -17.16 -9.09 6.12
N GLN A 125 -18.42 -9.07 5.66
CA GLN A 125 -19.36 -8.03 6.07
C GLN A 125 -19.61 -8.01 7.59
N LYS A 126 -19.72 -9.19 8.22
CA LYS A 126 -19.84 -9.28 9.69
C LYS A 126 -18.61 -8.73 10.40
N GLU A 127 -17.41 -9.05 9.93
CA GLU A 127 -16.15 -8.49 10.45
C GLU A 127 -16.09 -6.98 10.31
N VAL A 128 -16.44 -6.43 9.14
CA VAL A 128 -16.48 -4.98 8.91
C VAL A 128 -17.49 -4.29 9.83
N ARG A 129 -18.66 -4.89 10.07
CA ARG A 129 -19.66 -4.36 11.01
C ARG A 129 -19.13 -4.35 12.44
N ARG A 130 -18.44 -5.41 12.88
CA ARG A 130 -17.79 -5.46 14.21
C ARG A 130 -16.74 -4.38 14.35
N TYR A 131 -15.80 -4.31 13.40
CA TYR A 131 -14.76 -3.28 13.37
C TYR A 131 -15.34 -1.86 13.43
N LYS A 132 -16.42 -1.59 12.69
CA LYS A 132 -17.12 -0.28 12.74
C LYS A 132 -17.72 0.02 14.12
N LYS A 133 -18.18 -0.99 14.87
CA LYS A 133 -18.65 -0.81 16.25
C LYS A 133 -17.47 -0.55 17.19
N ASP A 134 -16.37 -1.29 17.03
CA ASP A 134 -15.18 -1.18 17.88
C ASP A 134 -14.55 0.21 17.79
N ILE A 135 -14.44 0.78 16.57
CA ILE A 135 -13.92 2.14 16.37
C ILE A 135 -14.89 3.25 16.81
N LYS A 136 -16.20 2.96 16.87
CA LYS A 136 -17.20 3.89 17.38
C LYS A 136 -17.16 3.95 18.91
N ARG A 137 -16.83 2.83 19.55
CA ARG A 137 -16.66 2.75 21.00
C ARG A 137 -15.36 3.42 21.44
N ASP A 138 -14.28 3.21 20.71
CA ASP A 138 -12.97 3.81 21.00
C ASP A 138 -12.20 4.08 19.70
N VAL A 139 -11.86 5.35 19.48
CA VAL A 139 -11.14 5.83 18.29
C VAL A 139 -9.73 5.23 18.20
N LEU A 140 -9.11 4.86 19.32
CA LEU A 140 -7.77 4.25 19.36
C LEU A 140 -7.73 2.89 18.66
N ASN A 141 -8.87 2.22 18.51
CA ASN A 141 -8.99 0.98 17.73
C ASN A 141 -8.88 1.22 16.21
N LYS A 142 -8.85 2.48 15.75
CA LYS A 142 -8.73 2.81 14.34
C LYS A 142 -7.33 2.47 13.84
N ARG A 143 -7.28 1.45 13.00
CA ARG A 143 -6.05 0.98 12.36
C ARG A 143 -5.42 2.06 11.47
N LEU A 144 -4.12 2.30 11.66
CA LEU A 144 -3.31 3.26 10.92
C LEU A 144 -3.25 3.01 9.41
N PRO A 145 -3.11 4.02 8.54
CA PRO A 145 -2.94 3.80 7.09
C PRO A 145 -1.76 2.87 6.76
N LEU A 146 -1.78 2.20 5.60
CA LEU A 146 -0.81 1.13 5.28
C LEU A 146 0.64 1.63 5.25
N GLU A 147 0.86 2.88 4.85
CA GLU A 147 2.15 3.55 4.78
C GLU A 147 2.80 3.79 6.15
N PHE A 148 2.07 3.60 7.26
CA PHE A 148 2.61 3.69 8.61
C PHE A 148 3.27 2.40 9.09
N TYR A 149 3.20 1.32 8.32
CA TYR A 149 3.80 0.04 8.71
C TYR A 149 5.08 -0.26 7.95
N LYS A 150 6.04 -0.89 8.63
CA LYS A 150 7.33 -1.29 8.08
C LYS A 150 7.22 -2.25 6.89
N ASP A 151 6.21 -3.11 6.88
CA ASP A 151 5.95 -4.10 5.82
C ASP A 151 5.11 -3.54 4.66
N TYR A 152 4.95 -2.21 4.55
CA TYR A 152 4.19 -1.52 3.51
C TYR A 152 4.56 -1.98 2.09
N GLN A 153 5.86 -2.06 1.78
CA GLN A 153 6.31 -2.42 0.43
C GLN A 153 5.89 -3.83 0.03
N ARG A 154 5.90 -4.77 1.00
CA ARG A 154 5.43 -6.15 0.83
C ARG A 154 3.90 -6.21 0.72
N ALA A 155 3.19 -5.38 1.46
CA ALA A 155 1.74 -5.26 1.37
C ALA A 155 1.30 -4.77 -0.02
N LEU A 156 2.01 -3.79 -0.59
CA LEU A 156 1.78 -3.32 -1.95
C LEU A 156 2.01 -4.41 -3.00
N SER A 157 3.10 -5.19 -2.91
CA SER A 157 3.34 -6.30 -3.85
C SER A 157 2.24 -7.36 -3.77
N LEU A 158 1.73 -7.63 -2.56
CA LEU A 158 0.63 -8.56 -2.36
C LEU A 158 -0.67 -8.05 -2.98
N ARG A 159 -0.99 -6.77 -2.77
CA ARG A 159 -2.18 -6.11 -3.33
C ARG A 159 -2.19 -6.09 -4.85
N ASN A 160 -1.02 -5.85 -5.46
CA ASN A 160 -0.87 -5.70 -6.90
C ASN A 160 -0.84 -7.03 -7.66
N GLN A 161 -0.99 -8.18 -6.99
CA GLN A 161 -1.16 -9.45 -7.69
C GLN A 161 -2.41 -9.37 -8.59
N ARG A 162 -2.26 -9.79 -9.84
CA ARG A 162 -3.25 -9.58 -10.92
C ARG A 162 -4.69 -9.92 -10.50
N LEU A 163 -4.89 -11.09 -9.90
CA LEU A 163 -6.21 -11.55 -9.47
C LEU A 163 -6.82 -10.67 -8.37
N ILE A 164 -6.01 -10.27 -7.38
CA ILE A 164 -6.45 -9.39 -6.29
C ILE A 164 -6.81 -8.01 -6.84
N GLN A 165 -5.99 -7.48 -7.75
CA GLN A 165 -6.22 -6.18 -8.38
C GLN A 165 -7.48 -6.18 -9.25
N MET A 166 -7.72 -7.25 -10.03
CA MET A 166 -8.94 -7.39 -10.84
C MET A 166 -10.19 -7.38 -9.96
N LEU A 167 -10.20 -8.17 -8.88
CA LEU A 167 -11.33 -8.24 -7.95
C LEU A 167 -11.56 -6.91 -7.22
N TYR A 168 -10.49 -6.22 -6.84
CA TYR A 168 -10.57 -4.90 -6.23
C TYR A 168 -11.22 -3.89 -7.18
N ASN A 169 -10.75 -3.82 -8.44
CA ASN A 169 -11.30 -2.91 -9.44
C ASN A 169 -12.77 -3.20 -9.76
N ALA A 170 -13.15 -4.48 -9.86
CA ALA A 170 -14.54 -4.88 -10.05
C ALA A 170 -15.44 -4.41 -8.88
N SER A 171 -14.95 -4.52 -7.64
CA SER A 171 -15.71 -4.08 -6.46
C SER A 171 -15.91 -2.55 -6.39
N LEU A 172 -15.02 -1.76 -6.99
CA LEU A 172 -15.15 -0.30 -7.08
C LEU A 172 -16.19 0.10 -8.12
N LYS A 173 -16.23 -0.58 -9.28
CA LYS A 173 -17.23 -0.34 -10.33
C LYS A 173 -18.66 -0.63 -9.91
N LEU A 174 -18.88 -1.48 -8.90
CA LEU A 174 -20.21 -1.78 -8.37
C LEU A 174 -20.71 -0.74 -7.35
N LYS A 175 -19.90 0.26 -6.99
CA LYS A 175 -20.23 1.28 -5.99
C LYS A 175 -20.33 2.70 -6.56
N GLY A 176 -19.95 2.91 -7.80
CA GLY A 176 -20.10 4.17 -8.53
C GLY A 176 -21.19 4.02 -9.56
#